data_AF-A0A455U7P6-F1
#
_entry.id   AF-A0A455U7P6-F1
#
_cell.length_a   1.000
_cell.length_b   1.000
_cell.length_c   1.000
_cell.angle_alpha   90.00
_cell.angle_beta   90.00
_cell.angle_gamma   90.00
#
_symmetry.space_group_name_H-M   'P 1'
#
loop_
_entity.id
_entity.type
_entity.pdbx_description
1 polymer ?
#
loop_
_entity_poly.entity_id
_entity_poly.type
_entity_poly.pdbx_seq_one_letter_code
_entity_poly.pdbx_strand_id
1 'polypeptide(L)'
;MPTTATRNILVTSALPYANGAIHLGHLLEYIQTDIWVRFQKSRGQQCYYVCADDAHGTAIMLRAEQENITAEALIERVSQDHQTDFARFGVGFDNYHSTHSAENRYFSEMIYKRLRDKGHIATRDIEQMFDPQKACS
;
A
#
# COMPACT_ATOMS: atom_id res chain seq x y z
N MET A 1 -40.74 -7.60 3.28
CA MET A 1 -39.50 -8.11 2.63
C MET A 1 -38.53 -8.49 3.74
N PRO A 2 -37.79 -9.60 3.63
CA PRO A 2 -36.82 -9.94 4.67
C PRO A 2 -35.73 -8.88 4.64
N THR A 3 -35.54 -8.19 5.77
CA THR A 3 -34.39 -7.30 6.00
C THR A 3 -33.16 -8.19 6.09
N THR A 4 -32.48 -8.39 4.97
CA THR A 4 -31.17 -9.05 4.97
C THR A 4 -30.26 -8.28 5.91
N ALA A 5 -29.69 -8.97 6.91
CA ALA A 5 -28.81 -8.35 7.89
C ALA A 5 -27.71 -7.52 7.21
N THR A 6 -27.49 -6.31 7.72
CA THR A 6 -26.43 -5.41 7.24
C THR A 6 -25.08 -6.10 7.39
N ARG A 7 -24.35 -6.26 6.29
CA ARG A 7 -22.98 -6.81 6.27
C ARG A 7 -21.97 -5.73 6.61
N ASN A 8 -20.91 -6.14 7.29
CA ASN A 8 -19.68 -5.36 7.45
C ASN A 8 -18.67 -5.87 6.41
N ILE A 9 -18.20 -4.98 5.56
CA ILE A 9 -17.35 -5.30 4.41
C ILE A 9 -16.09 -4.43 4.49
N LEU A 10 -14.92 -5.08 4.46
CA LEU A 10 -13.64 -4.42 4.28
C LEU A 10 -13.20 -4.62 2.83
N VAL A 11 -12.87 -3.53 2.16
CA VAL A 11 -12.38 -3.51 0.78
C VAL A 11 -10.99 -2.91 0.77
N THR A 12 -10.08 -3.56 0.08
CA THR A 12 -8.69 -3.13 -0.09
C THR A 12 -8.31 -3.26 -1.56
N SER A 13 -7.50 -2.33 -2.07
CA SER A 13 -6.86 -2.44 -3.38
C SER A 13 -5.39 -2.78 -3.24
N ALA A 14 -4.73 -3.16 -4.34
CA ALA A 14 -3.27 -3.21 -4.37
C ALA A 14 -2.70 -1.85 -3.95
N LEU A 15 -1.60 -1.86 -3.20
CA LEU A 15 -0.95 -0.63 -2.75
C LEU A 15 -0.16 -0.02 -3.91
N PRO A 16 -0.39 1.25 -4.28
CA PRO A 16 0.45 1.90 -5.29
C PRO A 16 1.87 2.08 -4.74
N TYR A 17 2.88 1.79 -5.56
CA TYR A 17 4.27 2.02 -5.21
C TYR A 17 4.58 3.51 -5.14
N ALA A 18 5.25 3.95 -4.07
CA ALA A 18 5.64 5.34 -3.86
C ALA A 18 6.87 5.78 -4.70
N ASN A 19 7.15 5.10 -5.81
CA ASN A 19 8.31 5.35 -6.66
C ASN A 19 7.98 6.13 -7.94
N GLY A 20 6.71 6.40 -8.23
CA GLY A 20 6.24 6.93 -9.52
C GLY A 20 4.85 7.53 -9.41
N ALA A 21 4.43 8.27 -10.44
CA ALA A 21 3.05 8.76 -10.53
C ALA A 21 2.09 7.63 -10.89
N ILE A 22 0.84 7.73 -10.44
CA ILE A 22 -0.23 6.81 -10.83
C ILE A 22 -0.58 7.04 -12.30
N HIS A 23 -0.50 5.97 -13.10
CA HIS A 23 -0.97 5.98 -14.48
C HIS A 23 -2.40 5.46 -14.61
N LEU A 24 -3.01 5.67 -15.77
CA LEU A 24 -4.42 5.30 -16.03
C LEU A 24 -4.76 3.84 -15.75
N GLY A 25 -3.82 2.91 -16.00
CA GLY A 25 -4.01 1.49 -15.69
C GLY A 25 -4.29 1.21 -14.21
N HIS A 26 -3.60 1.90 -13.29
CA HIS A 26 -3.84 1.81 -11.86
C HIS A 26 -5.21 2.42 -11.51
N LEU A 27 -5.53 3.60 -12.06
CA LEU A 27 -6.81 4.29 -11.81
C LEU A 27 -8.03 3.44 -12.15
N LEU A 28 -7.96 2.63 -13.21
CA LEU A 28 -9.08 1.76 -13.58
C LEU A 28 -9.48 0.82 -12.44
N GLU A 29 -8.51 0.22 -11.77
CA GLU A 29 -8.74 -0.68 -10.63
C GLU A 29 -9.44 0.07 -9.47
N TYR A 30 -8.92 1.23 -9.08
CA TYR A 30 -9.48 2.00 -7.97
C TYR A 30 -10.86 2.55 -8.26
N ILE A 31 -11.13 2.98 -9.50
CA ILE A 31 -12.45 3.47 -9.93
C ILE A 31 -13.48 2.35 -9.89
N GLN A 32 -13.14 1.17 -10.44
CA GLN A 32 -14.04 0.02 -10.41
C GLN A 32 -14.36 -0.42 -8.98
N THR A 33 -13.34 -0.43 -8.12
CA THR A 33 -13.48 -0.75 -6.70
C THR A 33 -14.34 0.27 -5.97
N ASP A 34 -14.12 1.57 -6.21
CA ASP A 34 -14.91 2.66 -5.63
C ASP A 34 -16.39 2.60 -6.06
N ILE A 35 -16.68 2.32 -7.33
CA ILE A 35 -18.05 2.11 -7.83
C ILE A 35 -18.72 0.97 -7.05
N TRP A 36 -18.02 -0.14 -6.84
CA TRP A 36 -18.55 -1.27 -6.09
C TRP A 36 -18.80 -0.93 -4.63
N VAL A 37 -17.86 -0.23 -3.98
CA VAL A 37 -18.00 0.24 -2.59
C VAL A 37 -19.22 1.14 -2.45
N ARG A 38 -19.41 2.11 -3.35
CA ARG A 38 -20.57 3.00 -3.36
C ARG A 38 -21.87 2.23 -3.57
N PHE A 39 -21.86 1.22 -4.44
CA PHE A 39 -22.99 0.32 -4.61
C PHE A 39 -23.33 -0.43 -3.31
N GLN A 40 -22.34 -0.98 -2.60
CA GLN A 40 -22.59 -1.67 -1.33
C GLN A 40 -23.14 -0.70 -0.26
N LYS A 41 -22.57 0.51 -0.16
CA LYS A 41 -23.06 1.56 0.75
C LYS A 41 -24.50 1.96 0.42
N SER A 42 -24.85 2.13 -0.86
CA SER A 42 -26.23 2.48 -1.29
C SER A 42 -27.24 1.36 -1.06
N ARG A 43 -26.78 0.11 -1.01
CA ARG A 43 -27.55 -1.07 -0.58
C ARG A 43 -27.70 -1.19 0.95
N GLY A 44 -27.27 -0.18 1.71
CA GLY A 44 -27.35 -0.13 3.17
C GLY A 44 -26.36 -1.06 3.87
N GLN A 45 -25.28 -1.48 3.20
CA GLN A 45 -24.20 -2.26 3.81
C GLN A 45 -23.19 -1.32 4.49
N GLN A 46 -22.56 -1.78 5.57
CA GLN A 46 -21.41 -1.09 6.15
C GLN A 46 -20.17 -1.52 5.38
N CYS A 47 -19.59 -0.61 4.62
CA CYS A 47 -18.46 -0.90 3.74
C CYS A 47 -17.34 0.11 4.02
N TYR A 48 -16.14 -0.37 4.30
CA TYR A 48 -14.94 0.43 4.49
C TYR A 48 -13.95 0.14 3.37
N TYR A 49 -13.58 1.17 2.63
CA TYR A 49 -12.58 1.09 1.57
C TYR A 49 -11.29 1.74 2.04
N VAL A 50 -10.24 0.94 2.15
CA VAL A 50 -8.94 1.38 2.66
C VAL A 50 -7.83 1.08 1.65
N CYS A 51 -6.85 1.96 1.59
CA CYS A 51 -5.67 1.81 0.77
C CYS A 51 -4.47 2.51 1.44
N ALA A 52 -3.26 2.29 0.93
CA ALA A 52 -2.06 2.92 1.44
C ALA A 52 -0.97 2.94 0.36
N ASP A 53 -0.06 3.89 0.40
CA ASP A 53 1.13 3.82 -0.44
C ASP A 53 2.10 2.74 0.06
N ASP A 54 2.64 1.95 -0.87
CA ASP A 54 3.80 1.10 -0.60
C ASP A 54 5.08 1.93 -0.68
N ALA A 55 5.56 2.31 0.50
CA ALA A 55 6.68 3.21 0.72
C ALA A 55 8.01 2.48 1.00
N HIS A 56 8.10 1.18 0.72
CA HIS A 56 9.34 0.41 0.89
C HIS A 56 9.87 -0.12 -0.44
N GLY A 57 11.20 -0.15 -0.57
CA GLY A 57 11.89 -0.79 -1.70
C GLY A 57 13.05 0.03 -2.27
N THR A 58 14.00 -0.66 -2.88
CA THR A 58 15.23 -0.08 -3.47
C THR A 58 14.93 1.01 -4.49
N ALA A 59 13.84 0.88 -5.25
CA ALA A 59 13.45 1.85 -6.27
C ALA A 59 13.17 3.25 -5.69
N ILE A 60 12.65 3.35 -4.46
CA ILE A 60 12.39 4.63 -3.79
C ILE A 60 13.71 5.28 -3.40
N MET A 61 14.65 4.50 -2.85
CA MET A 61 15.98 4.99 -2.47
C MET A 61 16.74 5.51 -3.70
N LEU A 62 16.80 4.73 -4.78
CA LEU A 62 17.48 5.12 -6.03
C LEU A 62 16.90 6.40 -6.62
N ARG A 63 15.57 6.58 -6.58
CA ARG A 63 14.92 7.79 -7.07
C ARG A 63 15.21 9.00 -6.16
N ALA A 64 15.17 8.81 -4.84
CA ALA A 64 15.48 9.88 -3.90
C ALA A 64 16.93 10.38 -4.07
N GLU A 65 17.87 9.45 -4.29
CA GLU A 65 19.27 9.76 -4.63
C GLU A 65 19.38 10.55 -5.94
N GLN A 66 18.70 10.12 -7.01
CA GLN A 66 18.69 10.84 -8.29
C GLN A 66 18.16 12.28 -8.16
N GLU A 67 17.15 12.48 -7.31
CA GLU A 67 16.52 13.78 -7.07
C GLU A 67 17.24 14.59 -5.96
N ASN A 68 18.30 14.06 -5.34
CA ASN A 68 19.02 14.67 -4.21
C ASN A 68 18.10 15.06 -3.03
N ILE A 69 17.12 14.20 -2.71
CA ILE A 69 16.20 14.35 -1.58
C ILE A 69 16.23 13.12 -0.67
N THR A 70 15.65 13.22 0.52
CA THR A 70 15.49 12.04 1.38
C THR A 70 14.37 11.13 0.87
N ALA A 71 14.44 9.83 1.19
CA ALA A 71 13.40 8.87 0.82
C ALA A 71 12.05 9.26 1.45
N GLU A 72 12.06 9.75 2.68
CA GLU A 72 10.86 10.22 3.39
C GLU A 72 10.22 11.41 2.68
N ALA A 73 11.02 12.38 2.20
CA ALA A 73 10.52 13.52 1.45
C ALA A 73 9.92 13.10 0.10
N LEU A 74 10.52 12.11 -0.57
CA LEU A 74 9.96 11.53 -1.80
C LEU A 74 8.62 10.84 -1.53
N ILE A 75 8.55 10.00 -0.49
CA ILE A 75 7.33 9.27 -0.10
C ILE A 75 6.21 10.25 0.22
N GLU A 76 6.49 11.30 1.00
CA GLU A 76 5.49 12.30 1.37
C GLU A 76 4.95 13.04 0.14
N ARG A 77 5.84 13.47 -0.76
CA ARG A 77 5.44 14.14 -2.01
C ARG A 77 4.58 13.23 -2.89
N VAL A 78 5.03 11.99 -3.11
CA VAL A 78 4.30 11.02 -3.93
C VAL A 78 2.93 10.68 -3.32
N SER A 79 2.85 10.56 -1.99
CA SER A 79 1.57 10.33 -1.31
C SER A 79 0.58 11.47 -1.52
N GLN A 80 1.05 12.72 -1.47
CA GLN A 80 0.22 13.89 -1.74
C GLN A 80 -0.27 13.91 -3.20
N ASP A 81 0.61 13.60 -4.15
CA ASP A 81 0.27 13.51 -5.57
C ASP A 81 -0.79 12.43 -5.82
N HIS A 82 -0.59 11.24 -5.25
CA HIS A 82 -1.54 10.13 -5.36
C HIS A 82 -2.92 10.47 -4.81
N GLN A 83 -2.99 11.01 -3.59
CA GLN A 83 -4.25 11.41 -2.97
C GLN A 83 -4.94 12.51 -3.79
N THR A 84 -4.17 13.45 -4.34
CA THR A 84 -4.71 14.51 -5.22
C THR A 84 -5.31 13.93 -6.49
N ASP A 85 -4.60 13.01 -7.15
CA ASP A 85 -5.07 12.37 -8.37
C ASP A 85 -6.33 11.54 -8.09
N PHE A 86 -6.33 10.71 -7.04
CA PHE A 86 -7.51 9.95 -6.64
C PHE A 86 -8.73 10.86 -6.41
N ALA A 87 -8.55 11.95 -5.68
CA ALA A 87 -9.62 12.92 -5.44
C ALA A 87 -10.13 13.55 -6.75
N ARG A 88 -9.23 13.89 -7.68
CA ARG A 88 -9.60 14.45 -9.01
C ARG A 88 -10.36 13.46 -9.87
N PHE A 89 -10.06 12.17 -9.77
CA PHE A 89 -10.80 11.10 -10.45
C PHE A 89 -12.06 10.65 -9.69
N GLY A 90 -12.36 11.26 -8.54
CA GLY A 90 -13.56 10.98 -7.75
C GLY A 90 -13.50 9.70 -6.92
N VAL A 91 -12.31 9.10 -6.78
CA VAL A 91 -12.09 7.92 -5.93
C VAL A 91 -12.12 8.35 -4.47
N GLY A 92 -12.92 7.68 -3.64
CA GLY A 92 -13.07 8.02 -2.23
C GLY A 92 -12.71 6.86 -1.31
N PHE A 93 -11.59 6.97 -0.60
CA PHE A 93 -11.21 6.04 0.46
C PHE A 93 -11.78 6.49 1.81
N ASP A 94 -12.19 5.54 2.65
CA ASP A 94 -12.55 5.79 4.05
C ASP A 94 -11.28 5.97 4.92
N ASN A 95 -10.18 5.33 4.53
CA ASN A 95 -8.86 5.56 5.13
C ASN A 95 -7.76 5.35 4.07
N TYR A 96 -6.87 6.33 3.94
CA TYR A 96 -5.67 6.23 3.12
C TYR A 96 -4.44 6.40 4.01
N HIS A 97 -3.47 5.49 3.91
CA HIS A 97 -2.30 5.46 4.80
C HIS A 97 -0.98 5.22 4.04
N SER A 98 0.07 4.82 4.75
CA SER A 98 1.38 4.51 4.18
C SER A 98 1.98 3.32 4.92
N THR A 99 2.70 2.45 4.21
CA THR A 99 3.45 1.35 4.83
C THR A 99 4.66 1.84 5.64
N HIS A 100 5.07 3.11 5.48
CA HIS A 100 6.10 3.77 6.28
C HIS A 100 5.54 4.45 7.56
N SER A 101 4.51 3.86 8.19
CA SER A 101 4.00 4.33 9.48
C SER A 101 4.56 3.54 10.66
N ALA A 102 4.63 4.18 11.83
CA ALA A 102 5.07 3.54 13.07
C ALA A 102 4.15 2.37 13.45
N GLU A 103 2.85 2.53 13.24
CA GLU A 103 1.83 1.51 13.46
C GLU A 103 2.04 0.30 12.56
N ASN A 104 2.23 0.52 11.26
CA ASN A 104 2.46 -0.57 10.31
C ASN A 104 3.75 -1.33 10.63
N ARG A 105 4.83 -0.61 10.98
CA ARG A 105 6.08 -1.22 11.44
C ARG A 105 5.87 -2.10 12.65
N TYR A 106 5.17 -1.58 13.68
CA TYR A 106 4.88 -2.33 14.90
C TYR A 106 4.13 -3.63 14.61
N PHE A 107 3.05 -3.58 13.83
CA PHE A 107 2.25 -4.76 13.51
C PHE A 107 3.01 -5.75 12.63
N SER A 108 3.77 -5.27 11.64
CA SER A 108 4.60 -6.11 10.78
C SER A 108 5.66 -6.87 11.57
N GLU A 109 6.39 -6.16 12.44
CA GLU A 109 7.38 -6.79 13.33
C GLU A 109 6.72 -7.78 14.30
N MET A 110 5.55 -7.44 14.85
CA MET A 110 4.81 -8.33 15.75
C MET A 110 4.38 -9.61 15.04
N ILE A 111 3.84 -9.54 13.82
CA ILE A 111 3.45 -10.71 13.03
C ILE A 111 4.68 -11.56 12.72
N TYR A 112 5.77 -10.95 12.25
CA TYR A 112 7.02 -11.63 11.97
C TYR A 112 7.55 -12.38 13.20
N LYS A 113 7.66 -11.70 14.35
CA LYS A 113 8.13 -12.29 15.61
C LYS A 113 7.27 -13.49 16.02
N ARG A 114 5.93 -13.37 15.95
CA ARG A 114 5.01 -14.46 16.28
C ARG A 114 5.13 -15.66 15.34
N LEU A 115 5.35 -15.44 14.04
CA LEU A 115 5.55 -16.52 13.07
C LEU A 115 6.89 -17.22 13.29
N ARG A 116 7.96 -16.46 13.54
CA ARG A 116 9.28 -16.98 13.91
C ARG A 116 9.21 -17.84 15.17
N ASP A 117 8.62 -17.31 16.24
CA ASP A 117 8.59 -17.96 17.55
C ASP A 117 7.73 -19.24 17.54
N LYS A 118 6.80 -19.37 16.59
CA LYS A 118 6.01 -20.60 16.35
C LYS A 118 6.67 -21.58 15.36
N GLY A 119 7.89 -21.29 14.89
CA GLY A 119 8.60 -22.14 13.94
C GLY A 119 8.02 -22.14 12.52
N HIS A 120 7.24 -21.12 12.14
CA HIS A 120 6.67 -20.98 10.80
C HIS A 120 7.61 -20.25 9.82
N ILE A 121 8.78 -19.80 10.28
CA ILE A 121 9.82 -19.19 9.46
C ILE A 121 11.03 -20.13 9.43
N ALA A 122 11.36 -20.61 8.24
CA ALA A 122 12.58 -21.37 8.00
C ALA A 122 13.64 -20.44 7.41
N THR A 123 14.84 -20.44 8.00
CA THR A 123 16.01 -19.77 7.44
C THR A 123 16.79 -20.77 6.59
N ARG A 124 17.22 -20.34 5.40
CA ARG A 124 18.11 -21.11 4.54
C ARG A 124 19.27 -20.20 4.16
N ASP A 125 20.49 -20.72 4.29
CA ASP A 125 21.66 -20.06 3.75
C ASP A 125 21.61 -20.18 2.22
N ILE A 126 21.74 -19.06 1.53
CA ILE A 126 21.80 -18.97 0.07
C ILE A 126 23.18 -18.46 -0.30
N GLU A 127 23.94 -19.27 -1.03
CA GLU A 127 25.17 -18.80 -1.67
C GLU A 127 24.80 -17.93 -2.87
N GLN A 128 25.06 -16.63 -2.77
CA GLN A 128 24.96 -15.71 -3.90
C GLN A 128 26.35 -15.32 -4.38
N MET A 129 26.54 -15.27 -5.70
CA MET A 129 27.77 -14.76 -6.29
C MET A 129 27.88 -13.26 -6.00
N PHE A 130 28.88 -12.91 -5.18
CA PHE A 130 29.18 -11.54 -4.78
C PHE A 130 30.12 -10.89 -5.80
N ASP A 131 29.70 -9.80 -6.44
CA ASP A 131 30.57 -8.94 -7.25
C ASP A 131 31.16 -7.82 -6.38
N PRO A 132 32.47 -7.84 -6.06
CA PRO A 132 33.09 -6.85 -5.18
C PRO A 132 33.16 -5.44 -5.78
N GLN A 133 32.95 -5.24 -7.10
CA GLN A 133 32.98 -3.92 -7.73
C GLN A 133 31.61 -3.21 -7.71
N LYS A 134 30.53 -3.96 -7.63
CA LYS A 134 29.16 -3.46 -7.48
C LYS A 134 28.58 -4.00 -6.20
N ALA A 135 29.00 -3.42 -5.07
CA ALA A 135 28.27 -3.59 -3.81
C ALA A 135 26.78 -3.35 -4.09
N CYS A 136 25.93 -4.30 -3.68
CA CYS A 136 24.51 -4.36 -3.98
C CYS A 136 23.86 -2.96 -4.03
N SER A 137 23.50 -2.53 -5.24
CA SER A 137 22.49 -1.50 -5.47
C SER A 137 21.11 -2.10 -5.26
#